data_AF-A0A0P1HE51-F1
#
_entry.id   AF-A0A0P1HE51-F1
#
_cell.length_a   1.000
_cell.length_b   1.000
_cell.length_c   1.000
_cell.angle_alpha   90.00
_cell.angle_beta   90.00
_cell.angle_gamma   90.00
#
_symmetry.space_group_name_H-M   'P 1'
#
loop_
_entity.id
_entity.type
_entity.pdbx_description
1 polymer ?
#
loop_
_entity_poly.entity_id
_entity_poly.type
_entity_poly.pdbx_seq_one_letter_code
_entity_poly.pdbx_strand_id
1 'polypeptide(L)'
;MKETPPQNFATSSSPLSSPTLRFNWQDWLPYLEDSDASDEQKRELIEALWSIVIGFVDLGWDIKSTPETRGEVFDLAAILRAAVVNLEDNPETEEEARNG
;
A
#
# COMPACT_ATOMS: atom_id res chain seq x y z
N MET A 1 50.43 31.07 -3.92
CA MET A 1 49.17 30.39 -3.52
C MET A 1 48.02 31.34 -3.80
N LYS A 2 47.06 30.96 -4.66
CA LYS A 2 45.80 31.69 -4.84
C LYS A 2 44.74 30.82 -4.17
N GLU A 3 44.31 31.22 -2.99
CA GLU A 3 43.17 30.61 -2.29
C GLU A 3 41.89 30.97 -3.05
N THR A 4 41.27 29.98 -3.69
CA THR A 4 39.91 30.10 -4.24
C THR A 4 38.88 29.96 -3.13
N PRO A 5 37.85 30.83 -3.05
CA PRO A 5 36.77 30.68 -2.08
C PRO A 5 35.86 29.50 -2.48
N PRO A 6 35.26 28.77 -1.53
CA PRO A 6 34.36 27.68 -1.86
C PRO A 6 33.10 28.25 -2.53
N GLN A 7 32.87 27.87 -3.79
CA GLN A 7 31.57 28.06 -4.43
C GLN A 7 30.55 27.18 -3.71
N ASN A 8 29.70 27.81 -2.90
CA ASN A 8 28.43 27.22 -2.47
C ASN A 8 27.61 26.95 -3.73
N PHE A 9 27.62 25.70 -4.19
CA PHE A 9 26.65 25.20 -5.14
C PHE A 9 25.28 25.34 -4.47
N ALA A 10 24.56 26.39 -4.84
CA ALA A 10 23.15 26.48 -4.53
C ALA A 10 22.48 25.26 -5.17
N THR A 11 22.22 24.24 -4.37
CA THR A 11 21.38 23.12 -4.75
C THR A 11 19.99 23.69 -4.96
N SER A 12 19.68 24.09 -6.19
CA SER A 12 18.32 24.34 -6.62
C SER A 12 17.58 23.02 -6.51
N SER A 13 16.92 22.82 -5.37
CA SER A 13 15.93 21.76 -5.17
C SER A 13 14.80 22.05 -6.14
N SER A 14 14.90 21.51 -7.36
CA SER A 14 13.78 21.49 -8.29
C SER A 14 12.68 20.67 -7.59
N PRO A 15 11.47 21.21 -7.40
CA PRO A 15 10.40 20.43 -6.79
C PRO A 15 10.20 19.21 -7.68
N LEU A 16 10.47 18.03 -7.12
CA LEU A 16 10.15 16.75 -7.74
C LEU A 16 8.67 16.83 -8.10
N SER A 17 8.36 16.96 -9.39
CA SER A 17 6.98 16.97 -9.86
C SER A 17 6.39 15.63 -9.45
N SER A 18 5.52 15.65 -8.44
CA SER A 18 4.84 14.46 -7.96
C SER A 18 4.18 13.81 -9.17
N PRO A 19 4.42 12.53 -9.47
CA PRO A 19 3.76 11.87 -10.58
C PRO A 19 2.25 12.00 -10.37
N THR A 20 1.59 12.75 -11.26
CA THR A 20 0.15 12.94 -11.19
C THR A 20 -0.50 11.73 -11.83
N LEU A 21 -1.03 10.84 -10.99
CA LEU A 21 -1.77 9.67 -11.44
C LEU A 21 -3.15 10.13 -11.93
N ARG A 22 -3.40 10.01 -13.24
CA ARG A 22 -4.72 10.33 -13.81
C ARG A 22 -5.59 9.08 -13.75
N PHE A 23 -6.77 9.24 -13.17
CA PHE A 23 -7.76 8.18 -13.04
C PHE A 23 -8.98 8.49 -13.91
N ASN A 24 -9.35 7.55 -14.76
CA ASN A 24 -10.62 7.59 -15.49
C ASN A 24 -11.39 6.30 -15.22
N TRP A 25 -12.53 6.40 -14.56
CA TRP A 25 -13.35 5.25 -14.20
C TRP A 25 -13.95 4.54 -15.42
N GLN A 26 -14.14 5.23 -16.56
CA GLN A 26 -14.70 4.62 -17.77
C GLN A 26 -13.79 3.53 -18.35
N ASP A 27 -12.47 3.63 -18.15
CA ASP A 27 -11.52 2.63 -18.60
C ASP A 27 -11.70 1.28 -17.89
N TRP A 28 -12.46 1.26 -16.78
CA TRP A 28 -12.71 0.09 -15.94
C TRP A 28 -14.09 -0.53 -16.14
N LEU A 29 -15.00 0.15 -16.84
CA LEU A 29 -16.33 -0.36 -17.15
C LEU A 29 -16.34 -1.72 -17.89
N PRO A 30 -15.44 -1.99 -18.86
CA PRO A 30 -15.40 -3.28 -19.55
C PRO A 30 -15.22 -4.49 -18.61
N TYR A 31 -14.56 -4.30 -17.46
CA TYR A 31 -14.35 -5.37 -16.49
C TYR A 31 -15.57 -5.64 -15.59
N LEU A 32 -16.60 -4.80 -15.70
CA LEU A 32 -17.86 -4.89 -14.95
C LEU A 32 -19.06 -5.14 -15.88
N GLU A 33 -18.84 -5.51 -17.14
CA GLU A 33 -19.94 -5.75 -18.10
C GLU A 33 -20.85 -6.90 -17.66
N ASP A 34 -20.28 -7.98 -17.12
CA ASP A 34 -21.01 -9.15 -16.62
C ASP A 34 -21.72 -8.90 -15.26
N SER A 35 -21.58 -7.70 -14.70
CA SER A 35 -22.24 -7.33 -13.44
C SER A 35 -23.64 -6.79 -13.68
N ASP A 36 -24.61 -7.33 -12.94
CA ASP A 36 -26.00 -6.84 -12.85
C ASP A 36 -26.13 -5.47 -12.15
N ALA A 37 -25.02 -4.83 -11.77
CA ALA A 37 -25.04 -3.51 -11.14
C ALA A 37 -25.40 -2.39 -12.14
N SER A 38 -26.01 -1.31 -11.65
CA SER A 38 -26.19 -0.09 -12.44
C SER A 38 -24.87 0.63 -12.67
N ASP A 39 -24.80 1.47 -13.70
CA ASP A 39 -23.59 2.26 -14.02
C ASP A 39 -23.15 3.14 -12.85
N GLU A 40 -24.10 3.68 -12.08
CA GLU A 40 -23.81 4.47 -10.89
C GLU A 40 -23.12 3.63 -9.80
N GLN A 41 -23.59 2.39 -9.59
CA GLN A 41 -22.97 1.45 -8.65
C GLN A 41 -21.59 0.96 -9.13
N LYS A 42 -21.44 0.72 -10.44
CA LYS A 42 -20.14 0.37 -11.04
C LYS A 42 -19.13 1.48 -10.82
N ARG A 43 -19.55 2.72 -11.05
CA ARG A 43 -18.73 3.91 -10.80
C ARG A 43 -18.36 4.04 -9.31
N GLU A 44 -19.33 3.92 -8.41
CA GLU A 44 -19.11 3.99 -6.96
C GLU A 44 -18.07 2.94 -6.51
N LEU A 45 -18.20 1.70 -6.99
CA LEU A 45 -17.23 0.63 -6.74
C LEU A 45 -15.82 1.00 -7.22
N ILE A 46 -15.71 1.46 -8.46
CA ILE A 46 -14.44 1.83 -9.10
C ILE A 46 -13.76 3.00 -8.34
N GLU A 47 -14.53 4.02 -7.95
CA GLU A 47 -14.02 5.16 -7.17
C GLU A 47 -13.62 4.76 -5.75
N ALA A 48 -14.39 3.88 -5.10
CA ALA A 48 -14.05 3.35 -3.77
C ALA A 48 -12.74 2.54 -3.82
N LEU A 49 -12.59 1.65 -4.80
CA LEU A 49 -11.37 0.86 -4.99
C LEU A 49 -10.16 1.76 -5.24
N TRP A 50 -10.31 2.79 -6.06
CA TRP A 50 -9.25 3.76 -6.31
C TRP A 50 -8.84 4.52 -5.05
N SER A 51 -9.81 4.93 -4.22
CA SER A 51 -9.56 5.61 -2.96
C SER A 51 -8.74 4.74 -1.99
N ILE A 52 -9.02 3.43 -1.97
CA ILE A 52 -8.23 2.45 -1.19
C ILE A 52 -6.79 2.37 -1.72
N VAL A 53 -6.61 2.26 -3.04
CA VAL A 53 -5.29 2.21 -3.68
C VAL A 53 -4.47 3.47 -3.37
N ILE A 54 -5.07 4.65 -3.48
CA ILE A 54 -4.42 5.92 -3.11
C ILE A 54 -4.07 5.93 -1.62
N GLY A 55 -4.97 5.46 -0.75
CA GLY A 55 -4.68 5.32 0.68
C GLY A 55 -3.43 4.47 0.96
N PHE A 56 -3.22 3.38 0.22
CA PHE A 56 -2.00 2.58 0.33
C PHE A 56 -0.75 3.29 -0.22
N VAL A 57 -0.86 3.99 -1.34
CA VAL A 57 0.25 4.78 -1.91
C VAL A 57 0.64 5.92 -0.96
N ASP A 58 -0.33 6.60 -0.35
CA ASP A 58 -0.12 7.68 0.63
C ASP A 58 0.57 7.19 1.92
N LEU A 59 0.29 5.94 2.33
CA LEU A 59 0.99 5.28 3.44
C LEU A 59 2.46 4.94 3.13
N GLY A 60 2.93 5.26 1.93
CA GLY A 60 4.32 5.04 1.51
C GLY A 60 4.59 3.62 1.01
N TRP A 61 3.54 2.85 0.69
CA TRP A 61 3.71 1.61 -0.07
C TRP A 61 4.07 1.99 -1.50
N ASP A 62 5.36 2.04 -1.76
CA ASP A 62 5.88 2.22 -3.10
C ASP A 62 5.46 1.00 -3.93
N ILE A 63 4.73 1.20 -5.03
CA ILE A 63 4.49 0.16 -6.05
C ILE A 63 5.79 -0.06 -6.85
N LYS A 64 6.95 0.04 -6.21
CA LYS A 64 8.17 -0.47 -6.77
C LYS A 64 8.10 -1.96 -6.64
N SER A 65 8.01 -2.60 -7.80
CA SER A 65 8.38 -4.00 -7.96
C SER A 65 9.76 -4.17 -7.33
N THR A 66 9.81 -4.63 -6.09
CA THR A 66 11.02 -5.22 -5.57
C THR A 66 11.37 -6.36 -6.53
N PRO A 67 12.65 -6.63 -6.81
CA PRO A 67 13.04 -7.72 -7.71
C PRO A 67 12.48 -9.11 -7.28
N GLU A 68 11.93 -9.22 -6.07
CA GLU A 68 11.19 -10.36 -5.53
C GLU A 68 9.76 -10.51 -6.07
N THR A 69 9.15 -9.50 -6.69
CA THR A 69 7.83 -9.63 -7.37
C THR A 69 7.96 -10.15 -8.81
N ARG A 70 9.03 -10.90 -9.11
CA ARG A 70 9.20 -11.62 -10.38
C ARG A 70 8.29 -12.85 -10.40
N GLY A 71 6.99 -12.64 -10.55
CA GLY A 71 6.04 -13.68 -10.93
C GLY A 71 5.92 -14.86 -9.96
N GLU A 72 6.28 -14.69 -8.69
CA GLU A 72 6.01 -15.71 -7.68
C GLU A 72 4.54 -15.61 -7.26
N VAL A 73 3.79 -16.70 -7.45
CA VAL A 73 2.39 -16.80 -7.05
C VAL A 73 2.36 -16.89 -5.53
N PHE A 74 2.11 -15.78 -4.85
CA PHE A 74 1.94 -15.77 -3.40
C PHE A 74 0.61 -16.46 -3.04
N ASP A 75 0.68 -17.59 -2.34
CA ASP A 75 -0.50 -18.20 -1.73
C ASP A 75 -0.92 -17.36 -0.51
N LEU A 76 -1.78 -16.37 -0.75
CA LEU A 76 -2.36 -15.49 0.26
C LEU A 76 -3.04 -16.29 1.39
N ALA A 77 -3.64 -17.44 1.09
CA ALA A 77 -4.31 -18.25 2.10
C ALA A 77 -3.30 -18.90 3.05
N ALA A 78 -2.15 -19.35 2.54
CA ALA A 78 -1.07 -19.89 3.37
C ALA A 78 -0.46 -18.81 4.28
N ILE A 79 -0.23 -17.61 3.74
CA ILE A 79 0.32 -16.47 4.51
C ILE A 79 -0.62 -16.07 5.65
N LEU A 80 -1.92 -15.95 5.36
CA LEU A 80 -2.91 -15.58 6.37
C LEU A 80 -3.05 -16.65 7.46
N ARG A 81 -3.02 -17.94 7.10
CA ARG A 81 -3.04 -19.04 8.08
C ARG A 81 -1.81 -19.03 8.99
N ALA A 82 -0.63 -18.78 8.44
CA ALA A 82 0.60 -18.72 9.23
C ALA A 82 0.60 -17.55 10.23
N ALA A 83 0.03 -16.40 9.86
CA ALA A 83 -0.11 -15.27 10.77
C ALA A 83 -1.07 -15.57 11.94
N VAL A 84 -2.17 -16.29 11.69
CA VAL A 84 -3.13 -16.70 12.73
C VAL A 84 -2.51 -17.69 13.73
N VAL A 85 -1.63 -18.59 13.29
CA VAL A 85 -0.95 -19.55 14.18
C VAL A 85 0.03 -18.88 15.16
N ASN A 86 0.50 -17.66 14.87
CA ASN A 86 1.41 -16.92 15.73
C ASN A 86 0.72 -16.04 16.79
N LEU A 87 -0.61 -16.11 16.92
CA LEU A 87 -1.36 -15.31 17.91
C LEU A 87 -1.53 -16.00 19.28
N GLU A 88 -1.19 -17.29 19.39
CA GLU A 88 -1.54 -18.08 20.57
C GLU A 88 -0.31 -18.67 21.27
N ASP A 89 0.34 -17.84 22.08
CA ASP A 89 0.87 -18.25 23.40
C ASP A 89 1.06 -17.00 24.29
N ASN A 90 -0.04 -16.51 24.87
CA ASN A 90 0.04 -15.81 26.15
C ASN A 90 -0.68 -16.69 27.17
N PRO A 91 0.05 -17.51 27.94
CA PRO A 91 -0.55 -18.17 29.08
C PRO A 91 -0.75 -17.08 30.13
N GLU A 92 -1.97 -16.54 30.20
CA GLU A 92 -2.46 -15.85 31.38
C GLU A 92 -2.20 -16.77 32.57
N THR A 93 -1.19 -16.40 33.38
CA THR A 93 -0.86 -17.12 34.60
C THR A 93 -1.90 -16.75 35.65
N GLU A 94 -2.98 -17.53 35.69
CA GLU A 94 -3.86 -17.62 36.86
C GLU A 94 -3.10 -18.34 37.99
N GLU A 95 -2.34 -17.61 38.82
CA GLU A 95 -1.80 -18.12 40.09
C GLU A 95 -1.56 -16.93 41.06
N GLU A 96 -2.62 -16.36 41.65
CA GLU A 96 -2.54 -15.79 43.01
C GLU A 96 -3.92 -15.54 43.65
N ALA A 97 -4.69 -16.63 43.86
CA ALA A 97 -5.82 -16.62 44.79
C ALA A 97 -5.66 -17.73 45.84
N ARG A 98 -4.46 -17.86 46.41
CA ARG A 98 -4.23 -18.65 47.64
C ARG A 98 -2.92 -18.29 48.36
N ASN A 99 -2.83 -17.10 48.96
CA ASN A 99 -2.21 -16.86 50.27
C ASN A 99 -2.13 -15.36 50.58
N GLY A 100 -2.72 -14.95 51.72
CA GLY A 100 -2.65 -13.59 52.27
C GLY A 100 -3.77 -13.35 53.27
#